data_AF-A0A9P0L766-F1
#
_entry.id   AF-A0A9P0L766-F1
#
_cell.length_a   1.000
_cell.length_b   1.000
_cell.length_c   1.000
_cell.angle_alpha   90.00
_cell.angle_beta   90.00
_cell.angle_gamma   90.00
#
_symmetry.space_group_name_H-M   'P 1'
#
loop_
_entity.id
_entity.type
_entity.pdbx_description
1 polymer ?
#
loop_
_entity_poly.entity_id
_entity_poly.type
_entity_poly.pdbx_seq_one_letter_code
_entity_poly.pdbx_strand_id
1 'polypeptide(L)'
;MLNLDPKQRITIQEVLNHRWLRDRDKGLRIHLTDTVEELKKFNARRKLKSCILNIVNSSKWYPYDDPNADNVSDCGDDEVSSSGE
;
A
#
# COMPACT_ATOMS: atom_id res chain seq x y z
N MET A 1 -2.00 -19.18 12.07
CA MET A 1 -1.49 -17.78 12.18
C MET A 1 -2.52 -16.85 12.79
N LEU A 2 -3.80 -16.94 12.38
CA LEU A 2 -4.89 -16.10 12.90
C LEU A 2 -5.64 -16.75 14.10
N ASN A 3 -4.96 -17.55 14.92
CA ASN A 3 -5.57 -18.10 16.14
C ASN A 3 -5.77 -16.97 17.16
N LEU A 4 -6.97 -16.88 17.74
CA LEU A 4 -7.36 -15.83 18.68
C LEU A 4 -6.49 -15.90 19.95
N ASP A 5 -6.37 -17.09 20.53
CA ASP A 5 -5.47 -17.34 21.64
C ASP A 5 -4.01 -17.26 21.18
N PRO A 6 -3.21 -16.31 21.70
CA PRO A 6 -1.80 -16.19 21.35
C PRO A 6 -0.97 -17.42 21.74
N LYS A 7 -1.34 -18.14 22.81
CA LYS A 7 -0.61 -19.33 23.27
C LYS A 7 -0.79 -20.52 22.35
N GLN A 8 -1.89 -20.56 21.60
CA GLN A 8 -2.20 -21.59 20.61
C GLN A 8 -1.91 -21.14 19.18
N ARG A 9 -1.40 -19.92 18.99
CA ARG A 9 -1.03 -19.40 17.68
C ARG A 9 0.29 -20.02 17.24
N ILE A 10 0.29 -20.57 16.03
CA ILE A 10 1.50 -21.10 15.40
C ILE A 10 2.67 -20.11 15.50
N THR A 11 3.82 -20.62 15.95
CA THR A 11 5.06 -19.89 16.09
C THR A 11 5.77 -19.72 14.76
N ILE A 12 6.77 -18.84 14.71
CA ILE A 12 7.56 -18.60 13.49
C ILE A 12 8.26 -19.88 13.04
N GLN A 13 8.86 -20.64 13.96
CA GLN A 13 9.57 -21.88 13.65
C GLN A 13 8.64 -22.93 13.05
N GLU A 14 7.41 -23.03 13.56
CA GLU A 14 6.39 -23.94 13.02
C GLU A 14 5.91 -23.50 11.64
N VAL A 15 5.71 -22.19 11.40
CA VAL A 15 5.34 -21.65 10.08
C VAL A 15 6.41 -21.95 9.03
N LEU A 16 7.70 -21.76 9.36
CA LEU A 16 8.80 -22.05 8.45
C LEU A 16 8.87 -23.53 8.05
N ASN A 17 8.44 -24.42 8.94
CA ASN A 17 8.37 -25.86 8.68
C ASN A 17 7.04 -26.30 8.04
N HIS A 18 6.06 -25.41 7.89
CA HIS A 18 4.77 -25.74 7.31
C HIS A 18 4.89 -26.09 5.82
N ARG A 19 4.22 -27.17 5.39
CA ARG A 19 4.34 -27.74 4.05
C ARG A 19 4.17 -26.72 2.92
N TRP A 20 3.21 -25.80 3.07
CA TRP A 20 2.93 -24.76 2.07
C TRP A 20 4.15 -23.85 1.80
N LEU A 21 4.95 -23.57 2.83
CA LEU A 21 6.13 -22.72 2.71
C LEU A 21 7.40 -23.55 2.41
N ARG A 22 7.61 -24.64 3.16
CA ARG A 22 8.79 -25.52 3.02
C ARG A 22 8.85 -26.22 1.66
N ASP A 23 7.72 -26.73 1.18
CA ASP A 23 7.63 -27.49 -0.06
C ASP A 23 6.99 -26.65 -1.18
N ARG A 24 7.23 -25.33 -1.18
CA ARG A 24 6.58 -24.35 -2.07
C ARG A 24 6.59 -24.75 -3.55
N ASP A 25 7.68 -25.36 -4.02
CA ASP A 25 7.85 -25.76 -5.43
C ASP A 25 6.86 -26.84 -5.88
N LYS A 26 6.28 -27.59 -4.94
CA LYS A 26 5.24 -28.60 -5.20
C LYS A 26 3.83 -28.00 -5.19
N GLY A 27 3.69 -26.68 -5.01
CA GLY A 27 2.41 -26.00 -5.00
C GLY A 27 1.76 -25.89 -6.39
N LEU A 28 0.44 -25.65 -6.42
CA LEU A 28 -0.30 -25.38 -7.65
C LEU A 28 0.18 -24.08 -8.29
N ARG A 29 0.52 -24.13 -9.58
CA ARG A 29 0.90 -22.96 -10.39
C ARG A 29 -0.22 -22.61 -11.36
N ILE A 30 -1.33 -22.15 -10.79
CA ILE A 30 -2.49 -21.67 -11.55
C ILE A 30 -2.58 -20.15 -11.45
N HIS A 31 -3.01 -19.51 -12.54
CA HIS A 31 -3.33 -18.09 -12.48
C HIS A 31 -4.65 -17.90 -11.72
N LEU A 32 -4.63 -17.06 -10.68
CA LEU A 32 -5.79 -16.80 -9.82
C LEU A 32 -6.49 -15.50 -10.24
N THR A 33 -7.22 -15.53 -11.36
CA THR A 33 -7.87 -14.35 -11.95
C THR A 33 -8.73 -13.58 -10.96
N ASP A 34 -9.65 -14.26 -10.27
CA ASP A 34 -10.57 -13.63 -9.30
C ASP A 34 -9.81 -12.95 -8.15
N THR A 35 -8.69 -13.56 -7.72
CA THR A 35 -7.82 -12.98 -6.70
C THR A 35 -7.14 -11.71 -7.19
N VAL A 36 -6.71 -11.67 -8.45
CA VAL A 36 -6.12 -10.47 -9.07
C VAL A 36 -7.16 -9.34 -9.15
N GLU A 37 -8.40 -9.65 -9.50
CA GLU A 37 -9.48 -8.66 -9.56
C GLU A 37 -9.81 -8.07 -8.20
N GLU A 38 -9.94 -8.91 -7.16
CA GLU A 38 -10.17 -8.43 -5.80
C GLU A 38 -8.98 -7.63 -5.25
N LEU A 39 -7.75 -8.03 -5.60
CA LEU A 39 -6.55 -7.29 -5.21
C LEU A 39 -6.47 -5.91 -5.87
N LYS A 40 -6.93 -5.77 -7.12
CA LYS A 40 -7.06 -4.45 -7.79
C LYS A 40 -8.01 -3.54 -7.03
N LYS A 41 -9.21 -4.03 -6.68
CA LYS A 41 -10.19 -3.26 -5.89
C LYS A 41 -9.65 -2.88 -4.51
N PHE A 42 -9.00 -3.81 -3.82
CA PHE A 42 -8.36 -3.56 -2.53
C PHE A 42 -7.27 -2.49 -2.61
N ASN A 43 -6.39 -2.57 -3.60
CA ASN A 43 -5.32 -1.59 -3.79
C ASN A 43 -5.85 -0.21 -4.14
N ALA A 44 -6.89 -0.10 -4.97
CA ALA A 44 -7.55 1.17 -5.25
C ALA A 44 -8.09 1.83 -3.97
N ARG A 45 -8.80 1.07 -3.12
CA ARG A 45 -9.31 1.55 -1.82
C ARG A 45 -8.17 2.00 -0.89
N ARG A 46 -7.08 1.24 -0.83
CA ARG A 46 -5.90 1.58 -0.01
C ARG A 46 -5.23 2.87 -0.48
N LYS A 47 -5.07 3.05 -1.80
CA LYS A 47 -4.53 4.28 -2.40
C LYS A 47 -5.41 5.48 -2.06
N LEU A 48 -6.73 5.38 -2.27
CA LEU A 48 -7.67 6.46 -1.93
C LEU A 48 -7.59 6.84 -0.45
N LYS A 49 -7.63 5.85 0.45
CA LYS A 49 -7.49 6.09 1.90
C LYS A 49 -6.18 6.81 2.24
N SER A 50 -5.07 6.40 1.61
CA SER A 50 -3.77 7.04 1.80
C SER A 50 -3.75 8.48 1.31
N CYS A 51 -4.33 8.76 0.12
CA CYS A 51 -4.41 10.11 -0.41
C CYS A 51 -5.22 11.02 0.52
N ILE A 52 -6.38 10.57 0.97
CA ILE A 52 -7.22 11.35 1.89
C ILE A 52 -6.49 11.63 3.20
N LEU A 53 -5.84 10.61 3.79
CA LEU A 53 -5.08 10.78 5.03
C LEU A 53 -3.94 11.80 4.86
N ASN A 54 -3.24 11.78 3.73
CA ASN A 54 -2.19 12.74 3.44
C ASN A 54 -2.74 14.16 3.24
N ILE A 55 -3.90 14.31 2.61
CA ILE A 55 -4.55 15.61 2.39
C ILE A 55 -4.96 16.22 3.73
N VAL A 56 -5.64 15.48 4.60
CA VAL A 56 -6.11 16.01 5.90
C VAL A 56 -4.98 16.29 6.87
N ASN A 57 -3.85 15.58 6.75
CA ASN A 57 -2.65 15.82 7.54
C ASN A 57 -1.73 16.90 6.94
N SER A 58 -2.09 17.47 5.77
CA SER A 58 -1.31 18.53 5.15
C SER A 58 -1.47 19.82 5.94
N SER A 59 -0.38 20.58 6.13
CA SER A 59 -0.43 21.92 6.73
C SER A 59 -1.39 22.85 6.00
N LYS A 60 -1.60 22.63 4.69
CA LYS A 60 -2.56 23.39 3.86
C LYS A 60 -4.03 23.14 4.26
N TRP A 61 -4.31 22.05 4.96
CA TRP A 61 -5.66 21.71 5.44
C TRP A 61 -6.06 22.50 6.70
N TYR A 62 -5.09 23.11 7.38
CA TYR A 62 -5.29 23.96 8.55
C TYR A 62 -5.02 25.42 8.15
N PRO A 63 -6.05 26.21 7.81
CA PRO A 63 -5.85 27.54 7.21
C PRO A 63 -5.38 28.63 8.19
N TYR A 64 -5.02 28.29 9.45
CA TYR A 64 -4.97 29.26 10.55
C TYR A 64 -3.64 29.39 11.30
N ASP A 65 -2.54 28.81 10.83
CA ASP A 65 -1.23 29.00 11.46
C ASP A 65 -0.14 29.36 10.42
N ASP A 66 -0.30 30.48 9.70
CA ASP A 66 0.86 31.31 9.35
C ASP A 66 0.43 32.73 8.91
N PRO A 67 0.58 33.78 9.74
CA PRO A 67 0.34 35.16 9.31
C PRO A 67 1.44 35.71 8.37
N ASN A 68 2.43 34.90 7.96
CA ASN A 68 3.60 35.37 7.21
C ASN A 68 3.98 34.52 5.97
N ALA A 69 3.07 33.69 5.45
CA ALA A 69 3.33 32.85 4.28
C ALA A 69 3.13 33.58 2.94
N ASP A 70 3.92 34.63 2.69
CA ASP A 70 4.23 35.07 1.33
C ASP A 70 5.21 34.07 0.71
N ASN A 71 4.69 33.00 0.10
CA ASN A 71 5.47 32.25 -0.87
C ASN A 71 4.58 31.81 -2.02
N VAL A 72 4.78 32.52 -3.13
CA VAL A 72 4.22 32.27 -4.45
C VAL A 72 4.35 30.79 -4.81
N SER A 73 3.23 30.09 -4.92
CA SER A 73 3.20 28.74 -5.47
C SER A 73 3.19 28.88 -6.99
N ASP A 74 4.37 28.97 -7.57
CA ASP A 74 4.64 28.78 -8.99
C ASP A 74 4.28 27.33 -9.36
N CYS A 75 3.05 27.10 -9.82
CA CYS A 75 2.71 25.89 -10.57
C CYS A 75 3.28 26.06 -11.98
N GLY A 76 4.61 25.88 -12.09
CA GLY A 76 5.30 25.76 -13.36
C GLY A 76 4.96 24.42 -14.01
N ASP A 77 4.60 24.51 -15.29
CA ASP A 77 4.00 23.48 -16.13
C ASP A 77 4.88 22.23 -16.37
N ASP A 78 4.20 21.14 -16.69
CA ASP A 78 4.73 19.86 -17.15
C ASP A 78 5.61 20.00 -18.42
N GLU A 79 6.93 19.86 -18.29
CA GLU A 79 7.81 19.53 -19.42
C GLU A 79 8.08 18.02 -19.42
N VAL A 80 7.26 17.27 -20.17
CA VAL A 80 7.52 15.87 -20.52
C VAL A 80 8.62 15.82 -21.58
N SER A 81 9.87 15.63 -21.15
CA SER A 81 10.96 15.26 -22.05
C SER A 81 11.53 13.90 -21.64
N SER A 82 11.20 12.88 -22.43
CA SER A 82 12.03 11.67 -22.52
C SER A 82 11.90 11.11 -23.92
N SER A 83 12.84 11.50 -24.77
CA SER A 83 13.17 10.90 -26.05
C SER A 83 13.44 9.40 -25.89
N GLY A 84 12.87 8.58 -26.79
CA GLY A 84 13.29 7.20 -27.01
C GLY A 84 14.14 7.13 -28.26
N GLU A 85 15.32 6.52 -28.14
CA GLU A 85 15.97 5.76 -29.21
C GLU A 85 15.48 4.31 -29.16
#